data_AF-A0A9E5S2B5-F1
#
_entry.id   AF-A0A9E5S2B5-F1
#
_cell.length_a   1.000
_cell.length_b   1.000
_cell.length_c   1.000
_cell.angle_alpha   90.00
_cell.angle_beta   90.00
_cell.angle_gamma   90.00
#
_symmetry.space_group_name_H-M   'P 1'
#
loop_
_entity.id
_entity.type
_entity.pdbx_description
1 polymer ?
#
loop_
_entity_poly.entity_id
_entity_poly.type
_entity_poly.pdbx_seq_one_letter_code
_entity_poly.pdbx_strand_id
1 'polypeptide(L)'
;MYNQNLLILGCSQRKRSDSGLLKAIARYNGPTFQVLRRFLKQQPQASNNISTYILSAEFGLIPQDFLIPYYDRRMTASRAIELRTSTVAKLSNIVNSRPYEEVFICMGQFYFKAIQGYEAILPKSLNVQVASGSLGRKLGKLHDWLHGKPPELPQSIQKNINLNKNPTIKGIEVLLTTQQVLNIAHQSLEKSNQEFANFQSWYVVVGNERVAPKWLVSKITGLPVSNFSTKEALRLLVQLGIEFKRV
;
A
#
# COMPACT_ATOMS: atom_id res chain seq x y z
N MET A 1 3.61 -14.89 -25.83
CA MET A 1 2.36 -14.86 -25.05
C MET A 1 2.42 -13.65 -24.14
N TYR A 2 1.36 -12.85 -24.03
CA TYR A 2 1.36 -11.73 -23.07
C TYR A 2 1.16 -12.31 -21.66
N ASN A 3 2.15 -12.10 -20.80
CA ASN A 3 2.12 -12.48 -19.40
C ASN A 3 0.95 -11.77 -18.72
N GLN A 4 -0.02 -12.52 -18.22
CA GLN A 4 -1.21 -11.99 -17.56
C GLN A 4 -1.10 -12.18 -16.05
N ASN A 5 -1.39 -11.11 -15.33
CA ASN A 5 -1.38 -11.07 -13.88
C ASN A 5 -2.82 -10.92 -13.35
N LEU A 6 -3.10 -11.54 -12.21
CA LEU A 6 -4.40 -11.47 -11.55
C LEU A 6 -4.32 -10.63 -10.28
N LEU A 7 -5.08 -9.55 -10.22
CA LEU A 7 -5.23 -8.72 -9.03
C LEU A 7 -6.59 -9.01 -8.36
N ILE A 8 -6.56 -9.36 -7.08
CA ILE A 8 -7.76 -9.55 -6.26
C ILE A 8 -7.80 -8.54 -5.13
N LEU A 9 -8.80 -7.66 -5.16
CA LEU A 9 -9.02 -6.64 -4.13
C LEU A 9 -10.24 -6.97 -3.26
N GLY A 10 -10.16 -6.69 -1.97
CA GLY A 10 -11.36 -6.59 -1.13
C GLY A 10 -12.12 -5.30 -1.43
N CYS A 11 -13.46 -5.35 -1.45
CA CYS A 11 -14.25 -4.14 -1.65
C CYS A 11 -14.08 -3.15 -0.47
N SER A 12 -14.35 -1.86 -0.71
CA SER A 12 -14.18 -0.82 0.30
C SER A 12 -15.50 -0.39 0.92
N GLN A 13 -15.49 -0.06 2.21
CA GLN A 13 -16.63 0.56 2.89
C GLN A 13 -17.04 1.87 2.19
N ARG A 14 -16.06 2.74 1.93
CA ARG A 14 -16.27 3.98 1.17
C ARG A 14 -16.64 3.64 -0.28
N LYS A 15 -17.82 4.09 -0.70
CA LYS A 15 -18.34 3.96 -2.07
C LYS A 15 -18.78 5.32 -2.58
N ARG A 16 -18.69 5.51 -3.90
CA ARG A 16 -19.26 6.66 -4.59
C ARG A 16 -20.79 6.63 -4.48
N SER A 17 -21.39 7.75 -4.09
CA SER A 17 -22.84 7.90 -3.88
C SER A 17 -23.61 8.28 -5.15
N ASP A 18 -22.92 8.41 -6.30
CA ASP A 18 -23.55 8.67 -7.59
C ASP A 18 -24.70 7.68 -7.84
N SER A 19 -25.83 8.17 -8.32
CA SER A 19 -27.00 7.36 -8.63
C SER A 19 -26.73 6.40 -9.80
N GLY A 20 -27.60 5.41 -9.97
CA GLY A 20 -27.49 4.42 -11.04
C GLY A 20 -26.38 3.38 -10.82
N LEU A 21 -26.03 2.68 -11.89
CA LEU A 21 -24.99 1.65 -11.87
C LEU A 21 -23.63 2.23 -12.21
N LEU A 22 -22.59 1.79 -11.49
CA LEU A 22 -21.19 2.12 -11.80
C LEU A 22 -20.39 0.84 -11.90
N LYS A 23 -19.36 0.82 -12.77
CA LYS A 23 -18.34 -0.24 -12.75
C LYS A 23 -17.79 -0.39 -11.33
N ALA A 24 -17.57 -1.62 -10.88
CA ALA A 24 -17.12 -1.90 -9.52
C ALA A 24 -15.86 -1.10 -9.12
N ILE A 25 -14.88 -0.98 -10.03
CA ILE A 25 -13.68 -0.15 -9.82
C ILE A 25 -13.97 1.35 -9.65
N ALA A 26 -15.04 1.85 -10.25
CA ALA A 26 -15.49 3.22 -10.08
C ALA A 26 -16.31 3.38 -8.79
N ARG A 27 -17.21 2.42 -8.49
CA ARG A 27 -18.06 2.45 -7.28
C ARG A 27 -17.24 2.46 -6.00
N TYR A 28 -16.27 1.56 -5.87
CA TYR A 28 -15.46 1.45 -4.67
C TYR A 28 -14.42 2.58 -4.61
N ASN A 29 -14.34 3.28 -3.48
CA ASN A 29 -13.50 4.46 -3.36
C ASN A 29 -12.50 4.38 -2.20
N GLY A 30 -12.19 3.20 -1.67
CA GLY A 30 -11.12 3.05 -0.67
C GLY A 30 -9.72 3.41 -1.21
N PRO A 31 -8.72 3.61 -0.34
CA PRO A 31 -7.34 3.94 -0.75
C PRO A 31 -6.74 2.97 -1.78
N THR A 32 -7.04 1.68 -1.65
CA THR A 32 -6.61 0.62 -2.57
C THR A 32 -7.09 0.86 -4.01
N PHE A 33 -8.34 1.30 -4.15
CA PHE A 33 -8.94 1.64 -5.45
C PHE A 33 -8.40 2.96 -6.01
N GLN A 34 -7.99 3.89 -5.15
CA GLN A 34 -7.33 5.12 -5.60
C GLN A 34 -5.94 4.82 -6.19
N VAL A 35 -5.16 3.93 -5.55
CA VAL A 35 -3.87 3.45 -6.09
C VAL A 35 -4.08 2.77 -7.44
N LEU A 36 -5.00 1.80 -7.51
CA LEU A 36 -5.28 1.08 -8.75
C LEU A 36 -5.72 2.03 -9.87
N ARG A 37 -6.72 2.90 -9.64
CA ARG A 37 -7.18 3.83 -10.68
C ARG A 37 -6.10 4.80 -11.14
N ARG A 38 -5.22 5.24 -10.23
CA ARG A 38 -4.07 6.07 -10.60
C ARG A 38 -3.13 5.31 -11.53
N PHE A 39 -2.79 4.07 -11.19
CA PHE A 39 -1.96 3.21 -12.05
C PHE A 39 -2.60 3.03 -13.43
N LEU A 40 -3.88 2.62 -13.50
CA LEU A 40 -4.59 2.41 -14.76
C LEU A 40 -4.62 3.67 -15.65
N LYS A 41 -4.78 4.85 -15.04
CA LYS A 41 -4.73 6.13 -15.76
C LYS A 41 -3.33 6.45 -16.29
N GLN A 42 -2.29 6.12 -15.53
CA GLN A 42 -0.90 6.47 -15.85
C GLN A 42 -0.22 5.47 -16.78
N GLN A 43 -0.64 4.21 -16.76
CA GLN A 43 -0.01 3.09 -17.47
C GLN A 43 -1.06 2.23 -18.21
N PRO A 44 -1.79 2.80 -19.19
CA PRO A 44 -2.87 2.09 -19.88
C PRO A 44 -2.38 0.83 -20.61
N GLN A 45 -1.18 0.85 -21.19
CA GLN A 45 -0.63 -0.33 -21.88
C GLN A 45 -0.30 -1.48 -20.91
N ALA A 46 0.35 -1.17 -19.78
CA ALA A 46 0.64 -2.18 -18.76
C ALA A 46 -0.64 -2.75 -18.12
N SER A 47 -1.71 -1.95 -18.08
CA SER A 47 -2.99 -2.40 -17.53
C SER A 47 -3.67 -3.52 -18.31
N ASN A 48 -3.38 -3.64 -19.62
CA ASN A 48 -3.92 -4.72 -20.46
C ASN A 48 -3.44 -6.11 -20.02
N ASN A 49 -2.35 -6.16 -19.24
CA ASN A 49 -1.76 -7.39 -18.71
C ASN A 49 -2.27 -7.72 -17.29
N ILE A 50 -3.22 -6.96 -16.74
CA ILE A 50 -3.74 -7.16 -15.38
C ILE A 50 -5.25 -7.38 -15.42
N SER A 51 -5.66 -8.62 -15.14
CA SER A 51 -7.04 -8.94 -14.86
C SER A 51 -7.36 -8.57 -13.41
N THR A 52 -8.32 -7.68 -13.18
CA THR A 52 -8.69 -7.26 -11.81
C THR A 52 -10.07 -7.79 -11.42
N TYR A 53 -10.12 -8.45 -10.27
CA TYR A 53 -11.34 -8.90 -9.60
C TYR A 53 -11.47 -8.30 -8.21
N ILE A 54 -12.71 -8.11 -7.77
CA ILE A 54 -13.08 -7.47 -6.52
C ILE A 54 -13.97 -8.43 -5.75
N LEU A 55 -13.56 -8.80 -4.54
CA LEU A 55 -14.38 -9.54 -3.60
C LEU A 55 -15.31 -8.56 -2.87
N SER A 56 -16.58 -8.57 -3.27
CA SER A 56 -17.67 -7.78 -2.72
C SER A 56 -18.40 -8.54 -1.61
N ALA A 57 -18.75 -7.82 -0.54
CA ALA A 57 -19.65 -8.36 0.49
C ALA A 57 -21.07 -8.61 -0.04
N GLU A 58 -21.49 -7.91 -1.09
CA GLU A 58 -22.82 -8.08 -1.70
C GLU A 58 -22.78 -9.06 -2.86
N PHE A 59 -21.86 -8.85 -3.79
CA PHE A 59 -21.87 -9.51 -5.10
C PHE A 59 -20.88 -10.69 -5.22
N GLY A 60 -20.16 -11.04 -4.15
CA GLY A 60 -19.09 -12.02 -4.20
C GLY A 60 -17.91 -11.55 -5.05
N LEU A 61 -17.18 -12.48 -5.68
CA LEU A 61 -16.04 -12.16 -6.54
C LEU A 61 -16.51 -11.69 -7.92
N ILE A 62 -16.28 -10.43 -8.28
CA ILE A 62 -16.74 -9.81 -9.54
C ILE A 62 -15.59 -9.15 -10.30
N PRO A 63 -15.61 -9.09 -11.64
CA PRO A 63 -14.60 -8.37 -12.40
C PRO A 63 -14.73 -6.85 -12.18
N GLN A 64 -13.66 -6.11 -12.44
CA GLN A 64 -13.57 -4.66 -12.16
C GLN A 64 -14.62 -3.81 -12.88
N ASP A 65 -15.11 -4.25 -14.03
CA ASP A 65 -16.06 -3.58 -14.90
C ASP A 65 -17.53 -3.96 -14.63
N PHE A 66 -17.78 -4.92 -13.72
CA PHE A 66 -19.12 -5.31 -13.33
C PHE A 66 -19.91 -4.11 -12.80
N LEU A 67 -21.08 -3.87 -13.38
CA LEU A 67 -21.94 -2.73 -13.04
C LEU A 67 -22.70 -2.99 -11.73
N ILE A 68 -22.48 -2.14 -10.73
CA ILE A 68 -23.10 -2.28 -9.41
C ILE A 68 -23.81 -0.99 -8.95
N PRO A 69 -24.98 -1.13 -8.29
CA PRO A 69 -25.64 0.01 -7.66
C PRO A 69 -24.86 0.48 -6.43
N TYR A 70 -25.30 1.58 -5.84
CA TYR A 70 -24.90 1.92 -4.49
C TYR A 70 -25.49 0.89 -3.51
N TYR A 71 -24.71 0.49 -2.51
CA TYR A 71 -25.16 -0.40 -1.44
C TYR A 71 -24.30 -0.20 -0.19
N ASP A 72 -24.84 -0.52 0.98
CA ASP A 72 -24.10 -0.53 2.24
C ASP A 72 -24.16 -1.88 2.94
N ARG A 73 -23.30 -2.80 2.48
CA ARG A 73 -23.05 -4.07 3.15
C ARG A 73 -21.59 -4.22 3.48
N ARG A 74 -21.31 -4.42 4.77
CA ARG A 74 -19.97 -4.66 5.29
C ARG A 74 -19.65 -6.16 5.24
N MET A 75 -18.40 -6.49 4.90
CA MET A 75 -17.90 -7.86 5.07
C MET A 75 -17.70 -8.16 6.56
N THR A 76 -18.47 -9.10 7.08
CA THR A 76 -18.33 -9.68 8.42
C THR A 76 -17.67 -11.06 8.31
N ALA A 77 -17.28 -11.66 9.44
CA ALA A 77 -16.78 -13.03 9.45
C ALA A 77 -17.84 -14.04 8.99
N SER A 78 -19.10 -13.89 9.43
CA SER A 78 -20.22 -14.75 9.01
C SER A 78 -20.48 -14.64 7.50
N ARG A 79 -20.52 -13.41 6.97
CA ARG A 79 -20.70 -13.19 5.53
C ARG A 79 -19.55 -13.77 4.71
N ALA A 80 -18.33 -13.68 5.21
CA ALA A 80 -17.17 -14.27 4.54
C ALA A 80 -17.26 -15.80 4.47
N ILE A 81 -17.75 -16.45 5.53
CA ILE A 81 -17.98 -17.90 5.56
C ILE A 81 -19.07 -18.28 4.56
N GLU A 82 -20.20 -17.55 4.56
CA GLU A 82 -21.31 -17.76 3.63
C GLU A 82 -20.85 -17.67 2.16
N LEU A 83 -19.97 -16.71 1.85
CA LEU A 83 -19.44 -16.51 0.50
C LEU A 83 -18.31 -17.48 0.12
N ARG A 84 -17.75 -18.24 1.06
CA ARG A 84 -16.48 -18.95 0.84
C ARG A 84 -16.56 -19.94 -0.31
N THR A 85 -17.52 -20.85 -0.27
CA THR A 85 -17.64 -21.93 -1.26
C THR A 85 -17.76 -21.38 -2.68
N SER A 86 -18.65 -20.40 -2.88
CA SER A 86 -18.87 -19.79 -4.20
C SER A 86 -17.68 -18.92 -4.64
N THR A 87 -17.02 -18.23 -3.70
CA THR A 87 -15.84 -17.40 -3.99
C THR A 87 -14.65 -18.26 -4.41
N VAL A 88 -14.36 -19.34 -3.69
CA VAL A 88 -13.27 -20.27 -4.01
C VAL A 88 -13.54 -20.96 -5.33
N ALA A 89 -14.76 -21.47 -5.56
CA ALA A 89 -15.12 -22.07 -6.86
C ALA A 89 -14.94 -21.08 -8.02
N LYS A 90 -15.38 -19.83 -7.85
CA LYS A 90 -15.20 -18.80 -8.87
C LYS A 90 -13.74 -18.42 -9.09
N LEU A 91 -12.93 -18.36 -8.03
CA LEU A 91 -11.50 -18.13 -8.13
C LEU A 91 -10.82 -19.26 -8.93
N SER A 92 -11.16 -20.52 -8.64
CA SER A 92 -10.68 -21.68 -9.39
C SER A 92 -10.99 -21.55 -10.88
N ASN A 93 -12.25 -21.22 -11.22
CA ASN A 93 -12.65 -21.03 -12.61
C ASN A 93 -11.88 -19.89 -13.29
N ILE A 94 -11.63 -18.78 -12.59
CA ILE A 94 -10.85 -17.66 -13.13
C ILE A 94 -9.44 -18.12 -13.48
N VAL A 95 -8.73 -18.76 -12.55
CA VAL A 95 -7.32 -19.15 -12.77
C VAL A 95 -7.17 -20.30 -13.76
N ASN A 96 -8.19 -21.13 -13.92
CA ASN A 96 -8.18 -22.23 -14.90
C ASN A 96 -8.66 -21.79 -16.30
N SER A 97 -9.35 -20.65 -16.41
CA SER A 97 -9.84 -20.15 -17.71
C SER A 97 -8.74 -19.63 -18.64
N ARG A 98 -7.58 -19.27 -18.09
CA ARG A 98 -6.42 -18.74 -18.83
C ARG A 98 -5.16 -18.85 -17.97
N PRO A 99 -3.96 -18.91 -18.55
CA PRO A 99 -2.73 -18.89 -17.79
C PRO A 99 -2.54 -17.51 -17.12
N TYR A 100 -2.19 -17.55 -15.84
CA TYR A 100 -1.64 -16.40 -15.10
C TYR A 100 -0.23 -16.74 -14.64
N GLU A 101 0.62 -15.72 -14.56
CA GLU A 101 1.96 -15.89 -13.97
C GLU A 101 1.96 -15.63 -12.48
N GLU A 102 1.15 -14.65 -12.08
CA GLU A 102 1.11 -14.18 -10.71
C GLU A 102 -0.30 -13.76 -10.29
N VAL A 103 -0.62 -14.06 -9.03
CA VAL A 103 -1.81 -13.57 -8.34
C VAL A 103 -1.39 -12.68 -7.19
N PHE A 104 -1.88 -11.45 -7.18
CA PHE A 104 -1.72 -10.53 -6.05
C PHE A 104 -3.04 -10.32 -5.32
N ILE A 105 -3.04 -10.61 -4.02
CA ILE A 105 -4.23 -10.55 -3.16
C ILE A 105 -4.07 -9.43 -2.14
N CYS A 106 -4.92 -8.40 -2.22
CA CYS A 106 -4.90 -7.27 -1.30
C CYS A 106 -6.28 -6.98 -0.70
N MET A 107 -6.52 -7.50 0.50
CA MET A 107 -7.80 -7.39 1.20
C MET A 107 -7.66 -7.33 2.72
N GLY A 108 -8.75 -6.98 3.40
CA GLY A 108 -8.85 -7.00 4.86
C GLY A 108 -9.01 -8.43 5.41
N GLN A 109 -8.78 -8.60 6.71
CA GLN A 109 -8.83 -9.92 7.37
C GLN A 109 -10.16 -10.67 7.19
N PHE A 110 -11.30 -9.97 7.25
CA PHE A 110 -12.60 -10.60 7.07
C PHE A 110 -12.80 -11.08 5.64
N TYR A 111 -12.36 -10.31 4.65
CA TYR A 111 -12.40 -10.73 3.25
C TYR A 111 -11.55 -11.96 3.00
N PHE A 112 -10.36 -12.03 3.62
CA PHE A 112 -9.48 -13.19 3.48
C PHE A 112 -10.15 -14.50 3.93
N LYS A 113 -11.06 -14.45 4.92
CA LYS A 113 -11.83 -15.63 5.34
C LYS A 113 -12.75 -16.21 4.25
N ALA A 114 -13.11 -15.42 3.23
CA ALA A 114 -13.94 -15.87 2.11
C ALA A 114 -13.13 -16.55 1.01
N ILE A 115 -11.79 -16.48 1.06
CA ILE A 115 -10.91 -17.18 0.13
C ILE A 115 -10.05 -18.23 0.84
N GLN A 116 -10.23 -18.45 2.14
CA GLN A 116 -9.49 -19.51 2.86
C GLN A 116 -9.64 -20.86 2.16
N GLY A 117 -8.50 -21.54 1.94
CA GLY A 117 -8.43 -22.76 1.14
C GLY A 117 -8.10 -22.50 -0.34
N TYR A 118 -7.84 -21.25 -0.74
CA TYR A 118 -7.42 -20.95 -2.11
C TYR A 118 -6.13 -21.68 -2.48
N GLU A 119 -5.24 -21.93 -1.52
CA GLU A 119 -3.97 -22.62 -1.75
C GLU A 119 -4.15 -24.04 -2.34
N ALA A 120 -5.28 -24.70 -2.04
CA ALA A 120 -5.59 -26.03 -2.54
C ALA A 120 -6.15 -26.04 -3.97
N ILE A 121 -6.67 -24.90 -4.45
CA ILE A 121 -7.29 -24.79 -5.79
C ILE A 121 -6.39 -24.09 -6.81
N LEU A 122 -5.42 -23.30 -6.35
CA LEU A 122 -4.50 -22.61 -7.25
C LEU A 122 -3.42 -23.57 -7.74
N PRO A 123 -3.02 -23.48 -9.02
CA PRO A 123 -1.88 -24.25 -9.53
C PRO A 123 -0.63 -24.00 -8.67
N LYS A 124 0.10 -25.06 -8.32
CA LYS A 124 1.32 -24.95 -7.49
C LYS A 124 2.44 -24.13 -8.15
N SER A 125 2.43 -24.02 -9.48
CA SER A 125 3.37 -23.21 -10.25
C SER A 125 3.02 -21.72 -10.26
N LEU A 126 1.82 -21.35 -9.82
CA LEU A 126 1.36 -19.96 -9.83
C LEU A 126 2.01 -19.21 -8.67
N ASN A 127 2.68 -18.10 -8.97
CA ASN A 127 3.23 -17.24 -7.93
C ASN A 127 2.07 -16.50 -7.25
N VAL A 128 1.94 -16.61 -5.92
CA VAL A 128 0.86 -15.97 -5.17
C VAL A 128 1.43 -15.05 -4.09
N GLN A 129 1.12 -13.77 -4.21
CA GLN A 129 1.50 -12.75 -3.25
C GLN A 129 0.28 -12.26 -2.47
N VAL A 130 0.31 -12.43 -1.14
CA VAL A 130 -0.74 -11.91 -0.24
C VAL A 130 -0.22 -10.68 0.51
N ALA A 131 -0.88 -9.54 0.32
CA ALA A 131 -0.55 -8.32 1.04
C ALA A 131 -1.04 -8.42 2.51
N SER A 132 -0.09 -8.35 3.45
CA SER A 132 -0.31 -8.45 4.89
C SER A 132 0.15 -7.19 5.64
N GLY A 133 -0.27 -7.05 6.91
CA GLY A 133 0.08 -5.93 7.78
C GLY A 133 -0.89 -4.73 7.71
N SER A 134 -0.40 -3.55 8.12
CA SER A 134 -1.20 -2.32 8.17
C SER A 134 -1.71 -1.90 6.78
N LEU A 135 -2.73 -1.05 6.74
CA LEU A 135 -3.27 -0.53 5.47
C LEU A 135 -2.18 0.12 4.62
N GLY A 136 -1.32 0.96 5.23
CA GLY A 136 -0.19 1.59 4.53
C GLY A 136 0.77 0.57 3.92
N ARG A 137 1.09 -0.51 4.65
CA ARG A 137 1.95 -1.60 4.14
C ARG A 137 1.32 -2.32 2.95
N LYS A 138 0.02 -2.61 3.01
CA LYS A 138 -0.71 -3.23 1.89
C LYS A 138 -0.74 -2.32 0.66
N LEU A 139 -0.95 -1.01 0.85
CA LEU A 139 -0.92 -0.04 -0.24
C LEU A 139 0.46 0.09 -0.87
N GLY A 140 1.54 0.05 -0.07
CA GLY A 140 2.91 0.00 -0.56
C GLY A 140 3.13 -1.24 -1.43
N LYS A 141 2.86 -2.43 -0.90
CA LYS A 141 3.00 -3.68 -1.68
C LYS A 141 2.17 -3.67 -2.97
N LEU A 142 0.93 -3.18 -2.92
CA LEU A 142 0.09 -3.07 -4.13
C LEU A 142 0.73 -2.12 -5.15
N HIS A 143 1.23 -0.98 -4.71
CA HIS A 143 1.92 -0.05 -5.59
C HIS A 143 3.15 -0.73 -6.23
N ASP A 144 4.02 -1.33 -5.41
CA ASP A 144 5.25 -1.97 -5.84
C ASP A 144 4.96 -3.05 -6.89
N TRP A 145 3.93 -3.86 -6.63
CA TRP A 145 3.46 -4.90 -7.53
C TRP A 145 2.93 -4.34 -8.86
N LEU A 146 2.13 -3.27 -8.82
CA LEU A 146 1.59 -2.64 -10.03
C LEU A 146 2.68 -1.98 -10.88
N HIS A 147 3.66 -1.33 -10.25
CA HIS A 147 4.67 -0.51 -10.93
C HIS A 147 6.00 -1.23 -11.18
N GLY A 148 6.21 -2.43 -10.61
CA GLY A 148 7.50 -3.12 -10.58
C GLY A 148 8.58 -2.40 -9.75
N LYS A 149 8.23 -1.26 -9.14
CA LYS A 149 9.08 -0.43 -8.29
C LYS A 149 8.23 0.30 -7.25
N PRO A 150 8.68 0.40 -6.00
CA PRO A 150 8.09 1.32 -5.05
C PRO A 150 7.94 2.77 -5.53
N PRO A 151 7.00 3.52 -4.92
CA PRO A 151 6.60 4.84 -5.40
C PRO A 151 7.81 5.75 -5.52
N GLU A 152 7.90 6.44 -6.65
CA GLU A 152 8.80 7.56 -6.76
C GLU A 152 8.43 8.57 -5.67
N LEU A 153 9.45 9.13 -5.02
CA LEU A 153 9.24 10.28 -4.15
C LEU A 153 8.42 11.29 -4.96
N PRO A 154 7.34 11.85 -4.40
CA PRO A 154 6.63 12.91 -5.08
C PRO A 154 7.64 13.98 -5.49
N GLN A 155 7.76 14.29 -6.78
CA GLN A 155 8.65 15.36 -7.27
C GLN A 155 8.40 16.68 -6.51
N SER A 156 7.21 16.85 -5.92
CA SER A 156 6.88 17.94 -5.00
C SER A 156 7.77 18.03 -3.76
N ILE A 157 8.34 16.93 -3.27
CA ILE A 157 9.26 16.96 -2.12
C ILE A 157 10.56 17.65 -2.52
N GLN A 158 11.07 17.42 -3.74
CA GLN A 158 12.27 18.08 -4.25
C GLN A 158 11.97 19.50 -4.78
N LYS A 159 10.84 19.69 -5.47
CA LYS A 159 10.44 20.99 -6.06
C LYS A 159 9.91 22.02 -5.06
N ASN A 160 9.39 21.61 -3.90
CA ASN A 160 8.87 22.54 -2.87
C ASN A 160 9.80 22.63 -1.64
N ILE A 161 11.08 22.32 -1.78
CA ILE A 161 12.07 22.68 -0.77
C ILE A 161 12.30 24.17 -0.90
N ASN A 162 11.53 24.95 -0.14
CA ASN A 162 11.85 26.36 0.02
C ASN A 162 13.05 26.43 0.98
N LEU A 163 14.27 26.44 0.43
CA LEU A 163 15.52 26.53 1.19
C LEU A 163 15.59 27.80 2.05
N ASN A 164 14.78 28.82 1.73
CA ASN A 164 14.73 30.08 2.46
C ASN A 164 13.81 30.04 3.70
N LYS A 165 13.14 28.92 3.98
CA LYS A 165 12.27 28.77 5.15
C LYS A 165 12.81 27.69 6.05
N ASN A 166 12.89 27.99 7.35
CA ASN A 166 13.43 27.07 8.34
C ASN A 166 12.68 25.71 8.28
N PRO A 167 13.41 24.58 8.34
CA PRO A 167 12.80 23.25 8.26
C PRO A 167 11.76 23.06 9.36
N THR A 168 10.52 22.71 8.99
CA THR A 168 9.41 22.58 9.94
C THR A 168 8.62 21.30 9.74
N ILE A 169 8.17 20.71 10.86
CA ILE A 169 7.22 19.60 10.88
C ILE A 169 6.22 19.78 12.01
N LYS A 170 4.92 19.74 11.70
CA LYS A 170 3.83 19.93 12.67
C LYS A 170 4.00 21.17 13.57
N GLY A 171 4.50 22.27 13.00
CA GLY A 171 4.72 23.52 13.73
C GLY A 171 6.02 23.59 14.54
N ILE A 172 6.79 22.50 14.62
CA ILE A 172 8.12 22.48 15.23
C ILE A 172 9.15 22.88 14.19
N GLU A 173 9.93 23.90 14.52
CA GLU A 173 11.09 24.32 13.75
C GLU A 173 12.32 23.52 14.16
N VAL A 174 13.07 23.03 13.19
CA VAL A 174 14.25 22.19 13.42
C VAL A 174 15.47 22.91 12.87
N LEU A 175 16.15 23.63 13.77
CA LEU A 175 17.37 24.38 13.50
C LEU A 175 18.61 23.53 13.80
N LEU A 176 18.67 22.34 13.19
CA LEU A 176 19.79 21.43 13.34
C LEU A 176 20.57 21.33 12.03
N THR A 177 21.89 21.33 12.14
CA THR A 177 22.77 20.96 11.03
C THR A 177 22.70 19.45 10.78
N THR A 178 23.08 19.02 9.58
CA THR A 178 23.21 17.60 9.23
C THR A 178 24.03 16.83 10.25
N GLN A 179 25.16 17.38 10.70
CA GLN A 179 26.03 16.74 11.70
C GLN A 179 25.34 16.58 13.07
N GLN A 180 24.61 17.61 13.52
CA GLN A 180 23.86 17.52 14.79
C GLN A 180 22.76 16.46 14.72
N VAL A 181 22.06 16.35 13.59
CA VAL A 181 21.06 15.29 13.38
C VAL A 181 21.70 13.90 13.47
N LEU A 182 22.84 13.69 12.80
CA LEU A 182 23.55 12.41 12.83
C LEU A 182 24.09 12.10 14.24
N ASN A 183 24.59 13.08 14.98
CA ASN A 183 25.04 12.90 16.36
C ASN A 183 23.90 12.46 17.29
N ILE A 184 22.72 13.11 17.18
CA ILE A 184 21.52 12.71 17.94
C ILE A 184 21.10 11.29 17.58
N ALA A 185 21.17 10.93 16.29
CA ALA A 185 20.86 9.59 15.82
C ALA A 185 21.79 8.54 16.45
N HIS A 186 23.11 8.77 16.40
CA HIS A 186 24.11 7.91 17.01
C HIS A 186 23.88 7.71 18.51
N GLN A 187 23.72 8.79 19.28
CA GLN A 187 23.45 8.71 20.73
C GLN A 187 22.13 8.00 21.05
N SER A 188 21.14 8.11 20.16
CA SER A 188 19.83 7.47 20.34
C SER A 188 19.84 5.98 20.01
N LEU A 189 20.77 5.51 19.17
CA LEU A 189 20.92 4.09 18.84
C LEU A 189 21.35 3.28 20.07
N GLU A 190 22.29 3.81 20.85
CA GLU A 190 22.81 3.16 22.07
C GLU A 190 21.73 2.91 23.14
N LYS A 191 20.64 3.68 23.11
CA LYS A 191 19.56 3.65 24.12
C LYS A 191 18.27 2.98 23.64
N SER A 192 18.23 2.45 22.42
CA SER A 192 16.99 2.03 21.75
C SER A 192 16.83 0.52 21.63
N ASN A 193 15.65 0.00 21.95
CA ASN A 193 15.26 -1.42 21.78
C ASN A 193 14.92 -1.77 20.30
N GLN A 194 15.84 -1.53 19.37
CA GLN A 194 15.71 -1.81 17.92
C GLN A 194 14.57 -1.10 17.16
N GLU A 195 13.82 -0.19 17.78
CA GLU A 195 12.77 0.59 17.09
C GLU A 195 13.27 1.37 15.87
N PHE A 196 14.56 1.72 15.85
CA PHE A 196 15.22 2.36 14.72
C PHE A 196 15.14 1.51 13.45
N ALA A 197 15.07 0.20 13.54
CA ALA A 197 15.02 -0.69 12.38
C ALA A 197 13.61 -0.83 11.76
N ASN A 198 12.59 -0.14 12.30
CA ASN A 198 11.20 -0.21 11.82
C ASN A 198 10.96 0.60 10.53
N PHE A 199 11.69 0.28 9.46
CA PHE A 199 11.46 0.81 8.13
C PHE A 199 11.06 -0.28 7.13
N GLN A 200 10.49 0.13 6.00
CA GLN A 200 10.01 -0.79 4.95
C GLN A 200 10.44 -0.36 3.56
N SER A 201 10.35 0.93 3.28
CA SER A 201 10.67 1.46 1.95
C SER A 201 11.92 2.33 1.97
N TRP A 202 12.20 3.01 3.08
CA TRP A 202 13.25 4.03 3.15
C TRP A 202 14.01 3.92 4.45
N TYR A 203 15.33 4.06 4.40
CA TYR A 203 16.20 4.12 5.57
C TYR A 203 17.21 5.24 5.42
N VAL A 204 17.66 5.79 6.55
CA VAL A 204 18.84 6.66 6.61
C VAL A 204 20.00 5.80 7.10
N VAL A 205 21.19 6.01 6.54
CA VAL A 205 22.41 5.36 7.04
C VAL A 205 22.99 6.23 8.14
N VAL A 206 23.17 5.64 9.33
CA VAL A 206 23.78 6.30 10.49
C VAL A 206 24.90 5.39 10.98
N GLY A 207 26.15 5.73 10.66
CA GLY A 207 27.28 4.80 10.80
C GLY A 207 27.05 3.52 10.01
N ASN A 208 27.06 2.37 10.69
CA ASN A 208 26.80 1.06 10.10
C ASN A 208 25.32 0.64 10.16
N GLU A 209 24.48 1.44 10.81
CA GLU A 209 23.08 1.11 11.04
C GLU A 209 22.17 1.71 9.96
N ARG A 210 21.10 0.97 9.65
CA ARG A 210 19.98 1.47 8.84
C ARG A 210 18.88 1.88 9.79
N VAL A 211 18.44 3.14 9.72
CA VAL A 211 17.42 3.66 10.61
C VAL A 211 16.19 4.17 9.87
N ALA A 212 15.03 4.03 10.48
CA ALA A 212 13.78 4.47 9.92
C ALA A 212 13.70 6.01 9.91
N PRO A 213 13.32 6.63 8.77
CA PRO A 213 13.21 8.09 8.68
C PRO A 213 12.30 8.69 9.75
N LYS A 214 11.20 8.00 10.07
CA LYS A 214 10.28 8.46 11.10
C LYS A 214 10.88 8.38 12.49
N TRP A 215 11.64 7.32 12.78
CA TRP A 215 12.35 7.20 14.05
C TRP A 215 13.37 8.33 14.20
N LEU A 216 14.18 8.58 13.17
CA LEU A 216 15.15 9.67 13.20
C LEU A 216 14.49 11.03 13.45
N VAL A 217 13.41 11.33 12.72
CA VAL A 217 12.64 12.56 12.91
C VAL A 217 12.04 12.65 14.32
N SER A 218 11.58 11.53 14.90
CA SER A 218 11.09 11.54 16.28
C SER A 218 12.16 11.89 17.30
N LYS A 219 13.43 11.49 17.07
CA LYS A 219 14.54 11.79 17.98
C LYS A 219 14.94 13.27 17.93
N ILE A 220 14.91 13.89 16.74
CA ILE A 220 15.29 15.30 16.60
C ILE A 220 14.15 16.29 16.90
N THR A 221 12.90 15.83 16.97
CA THR A 221 11.73 16.69 17.25
C THR A 221 11.03 16.39 18.56
N GLY A 222 11.30 15.23 19.17
CA GLY A 222 10.52 14.70 20.30
C GLY A 222 9.10 14.23 19.94
N LEU A 223 8.66 14.37 18.67
CA LEU A 223 7.32 13.97 18.27
C LEU A 223 7.20 12.44 18.20
N PRO A 224 6.12 11.84 18.73
CA PRO A 224 5.82 10.44 18.51
C PRO A 224 5.73 10.12 17.02
N VAL A 225 6.26 8.96 16.60
CA VAL A 225 6.21 8.53 15.19
C VAL A 225 4.78 8.47 14.65
N SER A 226 3.74 8.33 15.48
CA SER A 226 2.34 8.38 15.05
C SER A 226 1.88 9.76 14.54
N ASN A 227 2.55 10.84 14.93
CA ASN A 227 2.05 12.21 14.71
C ASN A 227 2.31 12.74 13.31
N PHE A 228 3.13 12.06 12.52
CA PHE A 228 3.50 12.49 11.17
C PHE A 228 3.66 11.31 10.23
N SER A 229 3.50 11.59 8.94
CA SER A 229 3.66 10.62 7.87
C SER A 229 5.14 10.41 7.50
N THR A 230 5.45 9.28 6.87
CA THR A 230 6.79 9.05 6.30
C THR A 230 7.14 10.13 5.27
N LYS A 231 6.14 10.65 4.53
CA LYS A 231 6.34 11.73 3.55
C LYS A 231 6.81 13.03 4.22
N GLU A 232 6.19 13.42 5.34
CA GLU A 232 6.60 14.58 6.11
C GLU A 232 7.99 14.40 6.72
N ALA A 233 8.29 13.20 7.23
CA ALA A 233 9.62 12.88 7.76
C ALA A 233 10.71 12.99 6.69
N LEU A 234 10.52 12.36 5.53
CA LEU A 234 11.47 12.44 4.42
C LEU A 234 11.66 13.88 3.94
N ARG A 235 10.58 14.66 3.82
CA ARG A 235 10.67 16.08 3.43
C ARG A 235 11.56 16.86 4.39
N LEU A 236 11.34 16.71 5.70
CA LEU A 236 12.15 17.39 6.71
C LEU A 236 13.62 16.97 6.60
N LEU A 237 13.90 15.66 6.45
CA LEU A 237 15.27 15.16 6.33
C LEU A 237 15.99 15.74 5.10
N VAL A 238 15.34 15.85 3.94
CA VAL A 238 15.96 16.53 2.78
C VAL A 238 16.25 18.00 3.08
N GLN A 239 15.35 18.71 3.76
CA GLN A 239 15.58 20.10 4.17
C GLN A 239 16.79 20.25 5.11
N LEU A 240 17.11 19.22 5.88
CA LEU A 240 18.26 19.16 6.79
C LEU A 240 19.52 18.58 6.12
N GLY A 241 19.49 18.37 4.80
CA GLY A 241 20.62 17.80 4.05
C GLY A 241 20.88 16.30 4.34
N ILE A 242 19.91 15.59 4.94
CA ILE A 242 20.04 14.17 5.24
C ILE A 242 19.58 13.35 4.05
N GLU A 243 20.51 12.56 3.53
CA GLU A 243 20.22 11.57 2.51
C GLU A 243 19.53 10.33 3.11
N PHE A 244 18.71 9.69 2.30
CA PHE A 244 18.10 8.42 2.64
C PHE A 244 18.14 7.50 1.43
N LYS A 245 18.23 6.21 1.72
CA LYS A 245 18.28 5.13 0.74
C LYS A 245 16.99 4.34 0.80
N ARG A 246 16.80 3.54 -0.25
CA ARG A 246 15.66 2.64 -0.39
C ARG A 246 16.08 1.22 -0.03
N VAL A 247 15.18 0.47 0.61
CA VAL A 247 15.38 -0.96 0.94
C VAL A 247 15.57 -1.77 -0.33
#